data_AF-A0A924TQ87-F1
#
_entry.id   AF-A0A924TQ87-F1
#
_cell.length_a   1.000
_cell.length_b   1.000
_cell.length_c   1.000
_cell.angle_alpha   90.00
_cell.angle_beta   90.00
_cell.angle_gamma   90.00
#
_symmetry.space_group_name_H-M   'P 1'
#
loop_
_entity.id
_entity.type
_entity.pdbx_description
1 polymer ?
#
loop_
_entity_poly.entity_id
_entity_poly.type
_entity_poly.pdbx_seq_one_letter_code
_entity_poly.pdbx_strand_id
1 'polypeptide(L)'
;MSELPPLPDVPVGRYRHYKGQLYDLIGVVRHSETLELLALYRPLVGDNTLWVRPWAMFFETVVINGVKQARFARVAGVAGVAGVVQLVETPKTGAVPAQPPAISS
;
A
#
# COMPACT_ATOMS: atom_id res chain seq x y z
N MET A 1 -22.35 1.53 24.39
CA MET A 1 -21.37 2.10 23.46
C MET A 1 -20.79 0.95 22.67
N SER A 2 -21.04 0.88 21.36
CA SER A 2 -20.51 -0.20 20.53
C SER A 2 -19.03 0.08 20.29
N GLU A 3 -18.16 -0.64 21.00
CA GLU A 3 -16.72 -0.52 20.82
C GLU A 3 -16.34 -1.18 19.49
N LEU A 4 -15.73 -0.39 18.60
CA LEU A 4 -15.21 -0.93 17.34
C LEU A 4 -13.91 -1.68 17.63
N PRO A 5 -13.66 -2.81 16.95
CA PRO A 5 -12.40 -3.53 17.13
C PRO A 5 -11.21 -2.61 16.80
N PRO A 6 -10.05 -2.77 17.45
CA PRO A 6 -8.86 -2.02 17.10
C PRO A 6 -8.44 -2.33 15.66
N LEU A 7 -7.71 -1.39 15.04
CA LEU A 7 -7.09 -1.63 13.75
C LEU A 7 -5.96 -2.67 13.90
N PRO A 8 -5.73 -3.52 12.89
CA PRO A 8 -4.60 -4.46 12.89
C PRO A 8 -3.26 -3.74 13.07
N ASP A 9 -2.41 -4.26 13.95
CA ASP A 9 -1.02 -3.83 14.04
C ASP A 9 -0.22 -4.47 12.91
N VAL A 10 0.20 -3.64 11.94
CA VAL A 10 0.99 -4.10 10.80
C VAL A 10 2.17 -3.18 10.52
N PRO A 11 3.30 -3.74 10.05
CA PRO A 11 4.46 -2.92 9.72
C PRO A 11 4.15 -1.99 8.55
N VAL A 12 4.15 -0.69 8.82
CA VAL A 12 4.16 0.37 7.79
C VAL A 12 5.51 0.40 7.06
N GLY A 13 5.56 1.12 5.94
CA GLY A 13 6.76 1.31 5.14
C GLY A 13 6.70 0.60 3.80
N ARG A 14 7.85 0.16 3.28
CA ARG A 14 7.98 -0.26 1.88
C ARG A 14 7.43 -1.66 1.61
N TYR A 15 6.54 -1.75 0.62
CA TYR A 15 5.99 -2.98 0.05
C TYR A 15 6.26 -3.06 -1.45
N ARG A 16 6.44 -4.27 -1.97
CA ARG A 16 6.59 -4.56 -3.40
C ARG A 16 5.38 -5.35 -3.88
N HIS A 17 4.69 -4.82 -4.88
CA HIS A 17 3.66 -5.57 -5.59
C HIS A 17 4.29 -6.70 -6.41
N TYR A 18 3.61 -7.83 -6.60
CA TYR A 18 4.16 -8.95 -7.38
C TYR A 18 4.56 -8.57 -8.83
N LYS A 19 3.98 -7.49 -9.37
CA LYS A 19 4.38 -6.89 -10.68
C LYS A 19 5.66 -6.03 -10.62
N GLY A 20 6.37 -6.00 -9.50
CA GLY A 20 7.65 -5.31 -9.33
C GLY A 20 7.57 -3.88 -8.81
N GLN A 21 6.39 -3.24 -8.86
CA GLN A 21 6.21 -1.85 -8.43
C GLN A 21 6.33 -1.69 -6.91
N LEU A 22 6.92 -0.58 -6.46
CA LEU A 22 7.14 -0.29 -5.05
C LEU A 22 6.13 0.73 -4.51
N TYR A 23 5.66 0.46 -3.31
CA TYR A 23 4.67 1.25 -2.60
C TYR A 23 5.09 1.47 -1.15
N ASP A 24 4.56 2.52 -0.55
CA ASP A 24 4.69 2.85 0.87
C ASP A 24 3.34 2.64 1.54
N LEU A 25 3.23 1.66 2.43
CA LEU A 25 2.06 1.45 3.28
C LEU A 25 2.14 2.44 4.44
N ILE A 26 1.17 3.34 4.51
CA ILE A 26 1.11 4.40 5.51
C ILE A 26 0.37 3.93 6.75
N GLY A 27 -0.65 3.09 6.58
CA GLY A 27 -1.39 2.51 7.69
C GLY A 27 -2.65 1.77 7.27
N VAL A 28 -3.41 1.33 8.28
CA VAL A 28 -4.74 0.76 8.12
C VAL A 28 -5.76 1.81 8.51
N VAL A 29 -6.84 1.93 7.73
CA VAL A 29 -7.94 2.85 8.02
C VAL A 29 -9.25 2.09 8.00
N ARG A 30 -10.30 2.69 8.59
CA ARG A 30 -11.64 2.14 8.62
C ARG A 30 -12.55 2.95 7.72
N HIS A 31 -13.31 2.28 6.86
CA HIS A 31 -14.34 2.92 6.05
C HIS A 31 -15.51 3.35 6.96
N SER A 32 -15.94 4.62 6.91
CA SER A 32 -16.92 5.17 7.87
C SER A 32 -18.27 4.48 7.79
N GLU A 33 -18.75 4.21 6.58
CA GLU A 33 -20.10 3.69 6.35
C GLU A 33 -20.21 2.19 6.55
N THR A 34 -19.16 1.45 6.20
CA THR A 34 -19.18 -0.03 6.18
C THR A 34 -18.36 -0.64 7.30
N LEU A 35 -17.56 0.18 7.99
CA LEU A 35 -16.61 -0.23 9.02
C LEU A 35 -15.55 -1.22 8.52
N GLU A 36 -15.43 -1.41 7.21
CA GLU A 36 -14.44 -2.28 6.58
C GLU A 36 -13.03 -1.73 6.72
N LEU A 37 -12.06 -2.63 6.85
CA LEU A 37 -10.65 -2.26 6.92
C LEU A 37 -10.09 -2.02 5.52
N LEU A 38 -9.34 -0.93 5.37
CA LEU A 38 -8.65 -0.57 4.14
C LEU A 38 -7.16 -0.32 4.43
N ALA A 39 -6.29 -0.69 3.49
CA ALA A 39 -4.88 -0.29 3.50
C ALA A 39 -4.74 1.07 2.83
N LEU A 40 -4.14 2.06 3.51
CA LEU A 40 -3.76 3.37 2.98
C LEU A 40 -2.30 3.33 2.53
N TYR A 41 -2.04 3.59 1.25
CA TYR A 41 -0.72 3.47 0.66
C TYR A 41 -0.52 4.42 -0.52
N ARG A 42 0.72 4.55 -1.01
CA ARG A 42 1.08 5.36 -2.18
C ARG A 42 2.21 4.73 -2.99
N PRO A 43 2.31 4.98 -4.31
CA PRO A 43 3.46 4.54 -5.10
C PRO A 43 4.71 5.33 -4.71
N LEU A 44 5.88 4.67 -4.74
CA LEU A 44 7.17 5.34 -4.49
C LEU A 44 7.76 6.04 -5.73
N VAL A 45 7.14 5.85 -6.89
CA VAL A 45 7.52 6.47 -8.17
C VAL A 45 6.25 7.02 -8.81
N GLY A 46 6.29 8.25 -9.32
CA GLY A 46 5.16 8.90 -9.97
C GLY A 46 4.59 10.07 -9.18
N ASP A 47 3.26 10.18 -9.16
CA ASP A 47 2.50 11.31 -8.57
C ASP A 47 2.40 11.28 -7.03
N ASN A 48 2.89 10.21 -6.39
CA ASN A 48 2.84 10.01 -4.94
C ASN A 48 1.41 10.11 -4.35
N THR A 49 0.38 9.86 -5.17
CA THR A 49 -1.03 9.94 -4.77
C THR A 49 -1.38 8.87 -3.73
N LEU A 50 -2.24 9.25 -2.78
CA LEU A 50 -2.75 8.33 -1.76
C LEU A 50 -3.89 7.48 -2.31
N TRP A 51 -3.82 6.18 -2.03
CA TRP A 51 -4.81 5.19 -2.43
C TRP A 51 -5.29 4.40 -1.23
N VAL A 52 -6.53 3.94 -1.29
CA VAL A 52 -7.08 2.94 -0.38
C VAL A 52 -7.43 1.67 -1.13
N ARG A 53 -7.28 0.52 -0.48
CA ARG A 53 -7.68 -0.79 -1.01
C ARG A 53 -8.23 -1.66 0.14
N PRO A 54 -9.22 -2.53 -0.10
CA PRO A 54 -9.66 -3.50 0.91
C PRO A 54 -8.49 -4.24 1.54
N TRP A 55 -8.48 -4.28 2.87
CA TRP A 55 -7.44 -4.90 3.69
C TRP A 55 -7.11 -6.33 3.23
N ALA A 56 -8.15 -7.15 3.08
CA ALA A 56 -8.04 -8.55 2.67
C ALA A 56 -7.39 -8.71 1.30
N MET A 57 -7.60 -7.76 0.38
CA MET A 57 -6.99 -7.79 -0.96
C MET A 57 -5.55 -7.31 -0.94
N PHE A 58 -5.18 -6.36 -0.07
CA PHE A 58 -3.80 -5.89 0.01
C PHE A 58 -2.87 -6.98 0.56
N PHE A 59 -3.29 -7.67 1.63
CA PHE A 59 -2.52 -8.76 2.26
C PHE A 59 -2.83 -10.15 1.69
N GLU A 60 -3.54 -10.19 0.57
CA GLU A 60 -3.88 -11.43 -0.11
C GLU A 60 -2.63 -12.18 -0.58
N THR A 61 -2.69 -13.51 -0.57
CA THR A 61 -1.74 -14.35 -1.28
C THR A 61 -2.33 -14.77 -2.63
N VAL A 62 -1.62 -14.46 -3.72
CA VAL A 62 -2.00 -14.75 -5.10
C VAL A 62 -1.16 -15.88 -5.69
N VAL A 63 -1.66 -16.55 -6.72
CA VAL A 63 -0.91 -17.53 -7.51
C VAL A 63 -0.62 -16.94 -8.88
N ILE A 64 0.64 -16.66 -9.18
CA ILE A 64 1.08 -16.10 -10.47
C ILE A 64 2.09 -17.06 -11.08
N ASN A 65 1.82 -17.55 -12.30
CA ASN A 65 2.64 -18.55 -12.98
C ASN A 65 2.89 -19.82 -12.13
N GLY A 66 1.86 -20.29 -11.42
CA GLY A 66 1.95 -21.45 -10.53
C GLY A 66 2.66 -21.19 -9.19
N VAL A 67 3.15 -19.97 -8.95
CA VAL A 67 3.85 -19.61 -7.71
C VAL A 67 2.92 -18.85 -6.78
N LYS A 68 2.70 -19.40 -5.58
CA LYS A 68 1.97 -18.76 -4.49
C LYS A 68 2.85 -17.70 -3.82
N GLN A 69 2.42 -16.43 -3.83
CA GLN A 69 3.16 -15.30 -3.29
C GLN A 69 2.24 -14.18 -2.78
N ALA A 70 2.72 -13.35 -1.85
CA ALA A 70 1.95 -12.20 -1.38
C ALA A 70 1.69 -11.21 -2.52
N ARG A 71 0.48 -10.66 -2.61
CA ARG A 71 0.16 -9.61 -3.59
C ARG A 71 1.06 -8.40 -3.39
N PHE A 72 1.26 -8.02 -2.13
CA PHE A 72 2.24 -7.03 -1.67
C PHE A 72 3.17 -7.66 -0.63
N ALA A 73 4.45 -7.82 -0.97
CA ALA A 73 5.47 -8.34 -0.06
C ALA A 73 6.21 -7.19 0.63
N ARG A 74 6.34 -7.23 1.95
CA ARG A 74 7.15 -6.25 2.68
C ARG A 74 8.61 -6.32 2.25
N VAL A 75 9.23 -5.18 2.01
CA VAL A 75 10.66 -5.08 1.69
C VAL A 75 11.41 -4.78 2.98
N ALA A 76 12.30 -5.68 3.42
CA ALA A 76 13.14 -5.44 4.59
C ALA A 76 14.22 -4.40 4.25
N GLY A 77 14.19 -3.23 4.91
CA GLY A 77 15.20 -2.18 4.75
C GLY A 77 14.81 -0.87 5.45
N VAL A 78 15.53 -0.57 6.55
CA VAL A 78 15.48 0.58 7.48
C VAL A 78 14.11 0.92 8.08
N ALA A 79 13.98 0.69 9.39
CA ALA A 79 12.86 1.17 10.19
C ALA A 79 12.67 2.68 9.96
N GLY A 80 11.42 3.09 9.70
CA GLY A 80 11.09 4.46 9.34
C GLY A 80 11.61 5.45 10.39
N VAL A 81 12.35 6.46 9.93
CA VAL A 81 12.45 7.72 10.65
C VAL A 81 11.06 8.36 10.63
N ALA A 82 10.41 8.37 11.79
CA ALA A 82 9.27 9.23 12.04
C ALA A 82 9.71 10.69 11.85
N GLY A 83 9.17 11.36 10.83
CA GLY A 83 9.21 12.81 10.66
C GLY A 83 10.51 13.39 10.10
N VAL A 84 10.54 13.63 8.78
CA VAL A 84 10.86 14.93 8.14
C VAL A 84 10.28 14.85 6.72
N VAL A 85 9.30 15.70 6.41
CA VAL A 85 8.89 15.98 5.03
C VAL A 85 10.02 16.80 4.38
N GLN A 86 10.88 16.16 3.60
CA GLN A 86 11.83 16.89 2.77
C GLN A 86 11.24 17.03 1.37
N LEU A 87 10.83 18.26 1.05
CA LEU A 87 10.49 18.68 -0.30
C LEU A 87 11.75 18.51 -1.17
N VAL A 88 11.72 17.54 -2.08
CA VAL A 88 12.66 17.45 -3.19
C VAL A 88 11.87 17.58 -4.48
N GLU A 89 12.00 18.75 -5.11
CA GLU A 89 11.61 18.96 -6.49
C GLU A 89 12.65 18.32 -7.41
N THR A 90 12.22 17.55 -8.42
CA THR A 90 12.96 17.29 -9.67
C THR A 90 12.05 16.57 -10.68
N PRO A 91 12.36 16.63 -12.00
CA PRO A 91 11.42 16.97 -13.05
C PRO A 91 10.63 15.79 -13.65
N LYS A 92 9.50 16.12 -14.29
CA LYS A 92 8.68 15.22 -15.11
C LYS A 92 9.44 14.78 -16.38
N THR A 93 9.49 13.48 -16.66
CA THR A 93 8.76 12.85 -17.80
C THR A 93 9.12 11.37 -17.93
N GLY A 94 8.10 10.53 -17.81
CA GLY A 94 8.13 9.08 -17.99
C GLY A 94 6.79 8.54 -17.49
N ALA A 95 5.80 8.49 -18.38
CA ALA A 95 4.41 8.23 -18.03
C ALA A 95 4.15 6.76 -17.61
N VAL A 96 3.11 6.64 -16.75
CA VAL A 96 2.25 5.47 -16.40
C VAL A 96 2.60 4.70 -15.10
N PRO A 97 1.61 4.39 -14.22
CA PRO A 97 0.16 4.62 -14.34
C PRO A 97 -0.42 5.57 -13.28
N ALA A 98 -1.30 6.46 -13.75
CA ALA A 98 -2.31 7.19 -12.98
C ALA A 98 -3.49 6.29 -12.53
N GLN A 99 -3.22 5.00 -12.26
CA GLN A 99 -4.26 4.01 -11.98
C GLN A 99 -3.81 3.10 -10.83
N PRO A 100 -4.69 2.80 -9.85
CA PRO A 100 -4.34 1.90 -8.78
C PRO A 100 -3.95 0.54 -9.37
N PRO A 101 -3.04 -0.21 -8.73
CA PRO A 101 -2.59 -1.51 -9.21
C PRO A 101 -3.82 -2.36 -9.56
N ALA A 102 -3.87 -2.79 -10.82
CA ALA A 102 -5.03 -3.44 -11.42
C ALA A 102 -5.66 -4.45 -10.45
N ILE A 103 -6.98 -4.35 -10.31
CA ILE A 103 -7.86 -5.37 -9.77
C ILE A 103 -7.72 -6.66 -10.61
N SER A 104 -6.61 -7.39 -10.47
CA SER A 104 -6.60 -8.79 -10.87
C SER A 104 -7.40 -9.54 -9.82
N SER A 105 -8.67 -9.79 -10.14
CA SER A 105 -9.44 -10.93 -9.67
C SER A 105 -8.74 -12.24 -10.01
#